data_AF-A0A0F9IXX9-F1
#
_entry.id   AF-A0A0F9IXX9-F1
#
_cell.length_a   1.000
_cell.length_b   1.000
_cell.length_c   1.000
_cell.angle_alpha   90.00
_cell.angle_beta   90.00
_cell.angle_gamma   90.00
#
_symmetry.space_group_name_H-M   'P 1'
#
loop_
_entity.id
_entity.type
_entity.pdbx_description
1 polymer ?
#
loop_
_entity_poly.entity_id
_entity_poly.type
_entity_poly.pdbx_seq_one_letter_code
_entity_poly.pdbx_strand_id
1 'polypeptide(L)'
;FTATDADVIKTYVRLGLGVGVVASMAIDQVSDTDLVCIDASHLFEASTTKIGFRKGSFLRTYMYDFIERFAPHLTKERVERASLLRNQDDVDKLFADIELPVK
;
A
#
# COMPACT_ATOMS: atom_id res chain seq x y z
N PHE A 1 -16.56 -15.88 -9.70
CA PHE A 1 -16.39 -14.44 -10.00
C PHE A 1 -15.57 -13.84 -8.89
N THR A 2 -14.36 -13.38 -9.16
CA THR A 2 -13.50 -12.70 -8.18
C THR A 2 -13.57 -11.21 -8.46
N ALA A 3 -13.98 -10.41 -7.47
CA ALA A 3 -13.97 -8.96 -7.59
C ALA A 3 -12.55 -8.42 -7.37
N THR A 4 -12.13 -7.47 -8.19
CA THR A 4 -10.83 -6.78 -8.06
C THR A 4 -10.91 -5.51 -7.23
N ASP A 5 -12.13 -5.06 -6.91
CA ASP A 5 -12.42 -3.80 -6.23
C ASP A 5 -13.16 -4.09 -4.92
N ALA A 6 -12.73 -3.44 -3.85
CA ALA A 6 -13.36 -3.54 -2.54
C ALA A 6 -14.82 -3.06 -2.56
N ASP A 7 -15.17 -2.07 -3.38
CA ASP A 7 -16.55 -1.58 -3.47
C ASP A 7 -17.52 -2.62 -4.02
N VAL A 8 -17.04 -3.44 -4.97
CA VAL A 8 -17.81 -4.58 -5.49
C VAL A 8 -17.95 -5.66 -4.43
N ILE A 9 -16.88 -5.96 -3.67
CA ILE A 9 -16.93 -6.90 -2.55
C ILE A 9 -17.96 -6.45 -1.50
N LYS A 10 -17.88 -5.19 -1.06
CA LYS A 10 -18.81 -4.61 -0.07
C LYS A 10 -20.27 -4.70 -0.53
N THR A 11 -20.53 -4.43 -1.81
CA THR A 11 -21.87 -4.55 -2.40
C THR A 11 -22.43 -5.97 -2.26
N TYR A 12 -21.65 -7.00 -2.56
CA TYR A 12 -22.12 -8.39 -2.43
C TYR A 12 -22.26 -8.85 -0.98
N VAL A 13 -21.44 -8.34 -0.07
CA VAL A 13 -21.61 -8.57 1.38
C VAL A 13 -22.93 -7.99 1.87
N ARG A 14 -23.26 -6.75 1.45
CA ARG A 14 -24.55 -6.10 1.77
C ARG A 14 -25.77 -6.88 1.26
N LEU A 15 -25.63 -7.53 0.11
CA LEU A 15 -26.66 -8.40 -0.47
C LEU A 15 -26.74 -9.78 0.20
N GLY A 16 -25.90 -10.06 1.22
CA GLY A 16 -25.93 -11.31 1.98
C GLY A 16 -25.30 -12.50 1.28
N LEU A 17 -24.47 -12.29 0.25
CA LEU A 17 -23.84 -13.40 -0.49
C LEU A 17 -22.74 -14.10 0.32
N GLY A 18 -22.17 -13.44 1.34
CA GLY A 18 -21.12 -14.03 2.17
C GLY A 18 -20.29 -13.01 2.93
N VAL A 19 -19.10 -13.44 3.34
CA VAL A 19 -18.11 -12.62 4.08
C VAL A 19 -17.08 -12.05 3.11
N GLY A 20 -16.82 -10.75 3.20
CA GLY A 20 -15.79 -10.06 2.40
C GLY A 20 -14.47 -9.97 3.14
N VAL A 21 -13.36 -10.23 2.45
CA VAL A 21 -12.00 -9.98 2.93
C VAL A 21 -11.40 -8.85 2.10
N VAL A 22 -11.12 -7.72 2.73
CA VAL A 22 -10.60 -6.50 2.09
C VAL A 22 -9.47 -5.91 2.93
N ALA A 23 -8.65 -5.05 2.33
CA ALA A 23 -7.67 -4.27 3.08
C ALA A 23 -8.39 -3.32 4.07
N SER A 24 -7.83 -3.15 5.27
CA SER A 24 -8.32 -2.25 6.32
C SER A 24 -8.69 -0.86 5.78
N MET A 25 -7.81 -0.31 4.93
CA MET A 25 -7.95 1.02 4.33
C MET A 25 -9.14 1.16 3.36
N ALA A 26 -9.77 0.07 2.93
CA ALA A 26 -10.91 0.08 2.00
C ALA A 26 -12.27 0.22 2.71
N ILE A 27 -12.27 0.22 4.04
CA ILE A 27 -13.43 0.48 4.89
C ILE A 27 -13.39 1.93 5.33
N ASP A 28 -14.50 2.64 5.09
CA ASP A 28 -14.71 3.99 5.58
C ASP A 28 -15.76 3.99 6.71
N GLN A 29 -15.38 4.46 7.90
CA GLN A 29 -16.24 4.41 9.09
C GLN A 29 -17.52 5.26 8.97
N VAL A 30 -17.55 6.23 8.05
CA VAL A 30 -18.70 7.13 7.85
C VAL A 30 -19.65 6.59 6.80
N SER A 31 -19.13 6.03 5.71
CA SER A 31 -19.93 5.53 4.59
C SER A 31 -20.27 4.04 4.67
N ASP A 32 -19.47 3.23 5.37
CA ASP A 32 -19.69 1.78 5.52
C ASP A 32 -20.27 1.41 6.91
N THR A 33 -21.07 2.30 7.52
CA THR A 33 -21.66 2.10 8.87
C THR A 33 -22.57 0.87 8.99
N ASP A 34 -23.04 0.35 7.86
CA ASP A 34 -23.90 -0.83 7.78
C ASP A 34 -23.11 -2.15 7.78
N LEU A 35 -21.78 -2.08 7.72
CA LEU A 35 -20.88 -3.23 7.73
C LEU A 35 -20.13 -3.35 9.06
N VAL A 36 -20.02 -4.58 9.57
CA VAL A 36 -19.20 -4.89 10.75
C VAL A 36 -17.84 -5.37 10.28
N CYS A 37 -16.79 -4.68 10.71
CA CYS A 37 -15.41 -5.02 10.40
C CYS A 37 -14.76 -5.81 11.54
N ILE A 38 -14.11 -6.92 11.21
CA ILE A 38 -13.40 -7.78 12.14
C ILE A 38 -11.93 -7.78 11.74
N ASP A 39 -11.05 -7.49 12.70
CA ASP A 39 -9.61 -7.52 12.44
C ASP A 39 -9.14 -8.95 12.12
N ALA A 40 -8.44 -9.08 10.99
CA ALA A 40 -7.86 -10.33 10.51
C ALA A 40 -6.32 -10.27 10.43
N SER A 41 -5.69 -9.23 10.99
CA SER A 41 -4.22 -9.07 10.99
C SER A 41 -3.48 -10.26 11.62
N HIS A 42 -4.12 -10.97 12.55
CA HIS A 42 -3.59 -12.16 13.19
C HIS A 42 -3.69 -13.44 12.32
N LEU A 43 -4.43 -13.40 11.22
CA LEU A 43 -4.61 -14.53 10.30
C LEU A 43 -3.77 -14.40 9.02
N PHE A 44 -3.43 -13.18 8.62
CA PHE A 44 -2.73 -12.89 7.37
C PHE A 44 -1.47 -12.06 7.62
N GLU A 45 -0.39 -12.38 6.90
CA GLU A 45 0.80 -11.55 6.91
C GLU A 45 0.52 -10.17 6.28
N ALA A 46 1.14 -9.13 6.83
CA ALA A 46 0.99 -7.78 6.34
C ALA A 46 1.50 -7.65 4.89
N SER A 47 0.73 -6.96 4.05
CA SER A 47 1.12 -6.64 2.68
C SER A 47 1.80 -5.28 2.62
N THR A 48 2.91 -5.19 1.88
CA THR A 48 3.67 -3.93 1.72
C THR A 48 3.37 -3.28 0.37
N THR A 49 2.80 -2.08 0.40
CA THR A 49 2.58 -1.26 -0.81
C THR A 49 3.91 -0.62 -1.25
N LYS A 50 4.31 -0.84 -2.51
CA LYS A 50 5.57 -0.31 -3.08
C LYS A 50 5.29 0.76 -4.15
N ILE A 51 6.17 1.77 -4.22
CA ILE A 51 6.24 2.71 -5.37
C ILE A 51 7.34 2.22 -6.31
N GLY A 52 7.02 2.09 -7.60
CA GLY A 52 7.97 1.71 -8.64
C GLY A 52 8.11 2.79 -9.71
N PHE A 53 9.33 3.00 -10.20
CA PHE A 53 9.62 3.81 -11.37
C PHE A 53 10.69 3.13 -12.23
N ARG A 54 10.72 3.45 -13.52
CA ARG A 54 11.70 2.87 -14.44
C ARG A 54 13.11 3.34 -14.09
N LYS A 55 14.04 2.40 -13.96
CA LYS A 55 15.45 2.70 -13.74
C LYS A 55 16.03 3.55 -14.87
N GLY A 56 16.79 4.59 -14.53
CA GLY A 56 17.35 5.55 -15.47
C GLY A 56 16.38 6.66 -15.89
N SER A 57 15.12 6.64 -15.44
CA SER A 57 14.23 7.79 -15.58
C SER A 57 14.73 8.96 -14.72
N PHE A 58 14.75 10.15 -15.31
CA PHE A 58 15.07 11.37 -14.58
C PHE A 58 13.83 11.86 -13.82
N LEU A 59 13.81 11.64 -12.51
CA LEU A 59 12.76 12.16 -11.63
C LEU A 59 12.88 13.68 -11.49
N ARG A 60 11.77 14.39 -11.73
CA ARG A 60 11.67 15.84 -11.55
C ARG A 60 11.38 16.17 -10.08
N THR A 61 11.61 17.41 -9.66
CA THR A 61 11.39 17.86 -8.28
C THR A 61 10.00 17.49 -7.74
N TYR A 62 8.94 17.79 -8.50
CA TYR A 62 7.57 17.46 -8.10
C TYR A 62 7.30 15.95 -7.95
N MET A 63 8.09 15.09 -8.61
CA MET A 63 7.96 13.63 -8.45
C MET A 63 8.53 13.19 -7.11
N TYR A 64 9.66 13.78 -6.69
CA TYR A 64 10.20 13.56 -5.35
C TYR A 64 9.23 14.08 -4.29
N ASP A 65 8.66 15.27 -4.48
CA ASP A 65 7.67 15.83 -3.56
C ASP A 65 6.44 14.93 -3.42
N PHE A 66 5.99 14.32 -4.53
CA PHE A 66 4.88 13.35 -4.51
C PHE A 66 5.24 12.07 -3.74
N ILE A 67 6.41 11.50 -4.02
CA ILE A 67 6.88 10.27 -3.36
C ILE A 67 7.00 10.49 -1.85
N GLU A 68 7.60 11.60 -1.43
CA GLU A 68 7.78 11.93 -0.02
C GLU A 68 6.45 12.24 0.68
N ARG A 69 5.51 12.91 0.00
CA ARG A 69 4.14 13.12 0.54
C ARG A 69 3.37 11.81 0.71
N PHE A 70 3.56 10.86 -0.20
CA PHE A 70 2.89 9.55 -0.11
C PHE A 70 3.53 8.67 0.97
N ALA A 71 4.86 8.67 1.04
CA ALA A 71 5.65 7.86 1.96
C ALA A 71 6.78 8.71 2.54
N PRO A 72 6.60 9.29 3.75
CA PRO A 72 7.54 10.24 4.37
C PRO A 72 8.97 9.70 4.56
N HIS A 73 9.13 8.38 4.61
CA HIS A 73 10.44 7.74 4.72
C HIS A 73 11.23 7.68 3.40
N LEU A 74 10.60 8.01 2.25
CA LEU A 74 11.21 8.03 0.92
C LEU A 74 11.66 9.45 0.55
N THR A 75 12.60 10.00 1.33
CA THR A 75 13.21 11.30 1.03
C THR A 75 13.96 11.27 -0.31
N LYS A 76 14.14 12.43 -0.94
CA LYS A 76 14.88 12.56 -2.20
C LYS A 76 16.23 11.82 -2.19
N GLU A 77 17.03 11.99 -1.13
CA GLU A 77 18.33 11.32 -0.96
C GLU A 77 18.21 9.80 -0.97
N ARG A 78 17.21 9.26 -0.25
CA ARG A 78 16.97 7.81 -0.19
C ARG A 78 16.51 7.25 -1.53
N VAL A 79 15.63 7.97 -2.24
CA VAL A 79 15.15 7.57 -3.58
C VAL A 79 16.29 7.59 -4.60
N GLU A 80 17.15 8.62 -4.55
CA GLU A 80 18.35 8.69 -5.40
C GLU A 80 19.31 7.53 -5.10
N ARG A 81 19.56 7.23 -3.82
CA ARG A 81 20.38 6.08 -3.41
C ARG A 81 19.79 4.75 -3.90
N ALA A 82 18.48 4.57 -3.76
CA ALA A 82 17.79 3.37 -4.24
C ALA A 82 17.88 3.22 -5.77
N SER A 83 17.80 4.33 -6.52
CA SER A 83 17.91 4.34 -8.00
C SER A 83 19.29 3.89 -8.51
N LEU A 84 20.35 4.10 -7.72
CA LEU A 84 21.71 3.66 -8.04
C LEU A 84 21.93 2.15 -7.84
N LEU A 85 21.12 1.50 -6.99
CA LEU A 85 21.22 0.07 -6.73
C LEU A 85 20.83 -0.77 -7.95
N ARG A 86 21.48 -1.92 -8.11
CA ARG A 86 21.33 -2.74 -9.31
C ARG A 86 20.13 -3.67 -9.26
N ASN A 87 19.85 -4.22 -8.08
CA ASN A 87 18.92 -5.32 -7.90
C ASN A 87 17.91 -4.99 -6.80
N GLN A 88 16.74 -5.64 -6.84
CA GLN A 88 15.69 -5.43 -5.85
C GLN A 88 16.14 -5.84 -4.43
N ASP A 89 16.94 -6.90 -4.30
CA ASP A 89 17.43 -7.37 -2.98
C ASP A 89 18.26 -6.31 -2.25
N ASP A 90 19.04 -5.52 -2.99
CA ASP A 90 19.84 -4.44 -2.39
C ASP A 90 18.94 -3.28 -1.94
N VAL A 91 17.87 -3.02 -2.69
CA VAL A 91 16.85 -2.03 -2.32
C VAL A 91 16.13 -2.49 -1.06
N ASP A 92 15.71 -3.75 -0.99
CA ASP A 92 15.03 -4.29 0.18
C ASP A 92 15.95 -4.23 1.43
N LYS A 93 17.25 -4.49 1.28
CA LYS A 93 18.25 -4.30 2.35
C LYS A 93 18.41 -2.83 2.77
N LEU A 94 18.36 -1.88 1.83
CA LEU A 94 18.43 -0.46 2.13
C LEU A 94 17.25 -0.02 3.03
N PHE A 95 16.11 -0.70 2.94
CA PHE A 95 14.90 -0.41 3.72
C PHE A 95 14.68 -1.36 4.91
N ALA A 96 15.57 -2.32 5.17
CA ALA A 96 15.38 -3.33 6.21
C ALA A 96 15.29 -2.75 7.63
N ASP A 97 16.02 -1.68 7.91
CA ASP A 97 16.07 -1.04 9.23
C ASP A 97 15.04 0.10 9.40
N ILE A 98 14.12 0.27 8.45
CA ILE A 98 13.13 1.35 8.46
C ILE A 98 11.79 0.80 8.90
N GLU A 99 11.24 1.33 9.99
CA GLU A 99 9.85 1.08 10.36
C GLU A 99 8.91 1.72 9.34
N LEU A 100 8.12 0.87 8.68
CA LEU A 100 7.13 1.31 7.71
C LEU A 100 5.81 1.68 8.43
N PRO A 101 5.12 2.74 7.97
CA PRO A 101 3.82 3.09 8.52
C PRO A 101 2.79 2.01 8.21
N VAL A 102 2.08 1.54 9.24
CA VAL A 102 0.96 0.61 9.12
C VAL A 102 -0.34 1.39 8.95
N LYS A 103 -1.22 0.96 8.03
CA LYS A 103 -2.52 1.56 7.76
C LYS A 103 -3.65 0.53 7.82
#